data_AF-A0A2E9RS01-F1
#
_entry.id   AF-A0A2E9RS01-F1
#
_cell.length_a   1.000
_cell.length_b   1.000
_cell.length_c   1.000
_cell.angle_alpha   90.00
_cell.angle_beta   90.00
_cell.angle_gamma   90.00
#
_symmetry.space_group_name_H-M   'P 1'
#
loop_
_entity.id
_entity.type
_entity.pdbx_description
1 polymer ?
#
loop_
_entity_poly.entity_id
_entity_poly.type
_entity_poly.pdbx_seq_one_letter_code
_entity_poly.pdbx_strand_id
1 'polypeptide(L)'
;MNLRTRIFRADGYRQLEMFADACMELEMLEGKDRMADATLHCRWTIYRDSENWLGARSMAAEMARRDPKDSEWRIRNSHAVRMNESAAAALAYLMKEREAFEDDAAYQYELGRYKCLTGDLKGARKATRRAFELNREYRAKFVEDEDFDAVWDSFE
;
A
#
# COMPACT_ATOMS: atom_id res chain seq x y z
N MET A 1 -19.82 23.82 -3.39
CA MET A 1 -18.79 23.35 -4.35
C MET A 1 -18.87 21.83 -4.40
N ASN A 2 -18.83 21.19 -5.57
CA ASN A 2 -19.04 19.74 -5.70
C ASN A 2 -17.79 18.92 -5.32
N LEU A 3 -17.98 17.65 -4.98
CA LEU A 3 -16.94 16.69 -4.56
C LEU A 3 -15.70 16.71 -5.46
N ARG A 4 -15.90 16.63 -6.78
CA ARG A 4 -14.81 16.59 -7.78
C ARG A 4 -13.89 17.79 -7.68
N THR A 5 -14.45 18.99 -7.49
CA THR A 5 -13.65 20.23 -7.42
C THR A 5 -12.78 20.26 -6.16
N ARG A 6 -13.32 19.79 -5.01
CA ARG A 6 -12.57 19.71 -3.76
C ARG A 6 -11.41 18.73 -3.86
N ILE A 7 -11.65 17.53 -4.40
CA ILE A 7 -10.60 16.53 -4.63
C ILE A 7 -9.51 17.08 -5.55
N PHE A 8 -9.89 17.75 -6.65
CA PHE A 8 -8.93 18.33 -7.58
C PHE A 8 -8.02 19.37 -6.91
N ARG A 9 -8.59 20.25 -6.06
CA ARG A 9 -7.80 21.24 -5.31
C ARG A 9 -6.90 20.58 -4.26
N ALA A 10 -7.43 19.60 -3.54
CA ALA A 10 -6.66 18.85 -2.55
C ALA A 10 -5.44 18.17 -3.20
N ASP A 11 -5.63 17.58 -4.38
CA ASP A 11 -4.52 16.99 -5.14
C ASP A 11 -3.50 18.03 -5.61
N GLY A 12 -3.95 19.20 -6.07
CA GLY A 12 -3.07 20.31 -6.43
C GLY A 12 -2.22 20.78 -5.25
N TYR A 13 -2.81 20.96 -4.07
CA TYR A 13 -2.05 21.30 -2.86
C TYR A 13 -1.08 20.19 -2.45
N ARG A 14 -1.51 18.91 -2.53
CA ARG A 14 -0.65 17.76 -2.25
C ARG A 14 0.59 17.74 -3.14
N GLN A 15 0.43 18.01 -4.44
CA GLN A 15 1.56 18.05 -5.39
C GLN A 15 2.55 19.18 -5.11
N LEU A 16 2.11 20.23 -4.39
CA LEU A 16 2.95 21.32 -3.91
C LEU A 16 3.44 21.10 -2.47
N GLU A 17 3.26 19.89 -1.91
CA GLU A 17 3.58 19.50 -0.53
C GLU A 17 2.85 20.35 0.55
N MET A 18 1.78 21.05 0.16
CA MET A 18 0.92 21.82 1.05
C MET A 18 -0.13 20.91 1.70
N PHE A 19 0.32 19.93 2.50
CA PHE A 19 -0.55 18.87 3.01
C PHE A 19 -1.66 19.36 3.95
N ALA A 20 -1.42 20.45 4.70
CA ALA A 20 -2.43 21.06 5.56
C ALA A 20 -3.60 21.63 4.74
N ASP A 21 -3.29 22.41 3.70
CA ASP A 21 -4.28 22.98 2.77
C ASP A 21 -5.03 21.88 2.00
N ALA A 22 -4.30 20.83 1.60
CA ALA A 22 -4.91 19.65 0.98
C ALA A 22 -5.95 18.99 1.89
N CYS A 23 -5.63 18.82 3.18
CA CYS A 23 -6.57 18.29 4.17
C CYS A 23 -7.76 19.23 4.39
N MET A 24 -7.52 20.55 4.47
CA MET A 24 -8.59 21.54 4.64
C MET A 24 -9.62 21.49 3.52
N GLU A 25 -9.18 21.28 2.26
CA GLU A 25 -10.11 21.09 1.15
C GLU A 25 -11.05 19.90 1.36
N LEU A 26 -10.54 18.79 1.92
CA LEU A 26 -11.35 17.59 2.19
C LEU A 26 -12.21 17.69 3.46
N GLU A 27 -11.83 18.53 4.43
CA GLU A 27 -12.65 18.78 5.62
C GLU A 27 -13.87 19.66 5.35
N MET A 28 -13.88 20.39 4.22
CA MET A 28 -15.07 21.11 3.75
C MET A 28 -16.13 20.23 3.07
N LEU A 29 -15.86 18.93 2.91
CA LEU A 29 -16.89 17.98 2.45
C LEU A 29 -17.85 17.66 3.60
N GLU A 30 -19.11 17.39 3.28
CA GLU A 30 -20.14 17.11 4.26
C GLU A 30 -20.92 15.83 3.91
N GLY A 31 -21.61 15.26 4.91
CA GLY A 31 -22.47 14.09 4.73
C GLY A 31 -21.77 12.91 4.05
N LYS A 32 -22.42 12.32 3.06
CA LYS A 32 -21.92 11.14 2.32
C LYS A 32 -20.61 11.42 1.57
N ASP A 33 -20.35 12.67 1.18
CA ASP A 33 -19.18 13.01 0.38
C ASP A 33 -17.88 12.94 1.20
N ARG A 34 -17.93 13.11 2.53
CA ARG A 34 -16.75 12.90 3.41
C ARG A 34 -16.23 11.48 3.39
N MET A 35 -17.14 10.54 3.15
CA MET A 35 -16.87 9.10 3.17
C MET A 35 -17.00 8.48 1.78
N ALA A 36 -17.07 9.27 0.71
CA ALA A 36 -17.02 8.75 -0.65
C ALA A 36 -15.64 8.10 -0.91
N ASP A 37 -15.60 7.03 -1.69
CA ASP A 37 -14.35 6.29 -1.97
C ASP A 37 -13.27 7.19 -2.58
N ALA A 38 -13.66 8.12 -3.46
CA ALA A 38 -12.75 9.10 -4.04
C ALA A 38 -12.14 10.04 -2.97
N THR A 39 -12.91 10.39 -1.93
CA THR A 39 -12.41 11.18 -0.80
C THR A 39 -11.44 10.38 0.05
N LEU A 40 -11.75 9.12 0.35
CA LEU A 40 -10.87 8.24 1.13
C LEU A 40 -9.56 7.97 0.38
N HIS A 41 -9.61 7.76 -0.94
CA HIS A 41 -8.42 7.64 -1.78
C HIS A 41 -7.57 8.92 -1.72
N CYS A 42 -8.20 10.09 -1.85
CA CYS A 42 -7.48 11.36 -1.79
C CYS A 42 -6.82 11.56 -0.42
N ARG A 43 -7.53 11.28 0.69
CA ARG A 43 -6.96 11.28 2.05
C ARG A 43 -5.79 10.32 2.18
N TRP A 44 -5.94 9.09 1.71
CA TRP A 44 -4.85 8.11 1.73
C TRP A 44 -3.60 8.64 1.03
N THR A 45 -3.77 9.27 -0.13
CA THR A 45 -2.65 9.79 -0.93
C THR A 45 -1.95 10.94 -0.21
N ILE A 46 -2.72 11.88 0.35
CA ILE A 46 -2.17 12.98 1.16
C ILE A 46 -1.41 12.43 2.38
N TYR A 47 -2.00 11.49 3.11
CA TYR A 47 -1.37 10.93 4.30
C TYR A 47 -0.13 10.09 3.99
N ARG A 48 -0.13 9.34 2.88
CA ARG A 48 1.07 8.63 2.41
C ARG A 48 2.20 9.63 2.11
N ASP A 49 1.90 10.67 1.34
CA ASP A 49 2.92 11.63 0.88
C ASP A 49 3.43 12.53 2.01
N SER A 50 2.60 12.79 3.02
CA SER A 50 2.98 13.52 4.22
C SER A 50 3.57 12.60 5.31
N GLU A 51 3.84 11.33 5.01
CA GLU A 51 4.31 10.30 5.94
C GLU A 51 3.44 10.11 7.20
N ASN A 52 2.17 10.50 7.14
CA ASN A 52 1.18 10.23 8.18
C ASN A 52 0.68 8.78 8.04
N TRP A 53 1.54 7.82 8.40
CA TRP A 53 1.28 6.40 8.19
C TRP A 53 0.08 5.87 8.98
N LEU A 54 -0.22 6.43 10.15
CA LEU A 54 -1.42 6.10 10.92
C LEU A 54 -2.70 6.51 10.17
N GLY A 55 -2.71 7.71 9.60
CA GLY A 55 -3.80 8.18 8.75
C GLY A 55 -3.93 7.36 7.47
N ALA A 56 -2.82 7.10 6.78
CA ALA A 56 -2.79 6.28 5.56
C ALA A 56 -3.33 4.86 5.83
N ARG A 57 -2.90 4.22 6.92
CA ARG A 57 -3.40 2.91 7.35
C ARG A 57 -4.90 2.93 7.57
N SER A 58 -5.42 3.94 8.28
CA SER A 58 -6.85 4.06 8.57
C SER A 58 -7.69 4.15 7.30
N MET A 59 -7.24 4.91 6.29
CA MET A 59 -7.94 5.01 5.02
C MET A 59 -7.81 3.72 4.19
N ALA A 60 -6.63 3.11 4.13
CA ALA A 60 -6.41 1.87 3.39
C ALA A 60 -7.21 0.70 3.97
N ALA A 61 -7.28 0.58 5.30
CA ALA A 61 -8.06 -0.44 5.98
C ALA A 61 -9.57 -0.29 5.70
N GLU A 62 -10.09 0.94 5.71
CA GLU A 62 -11.49 1.20 5.36
C GLU A 62 -11.79 0.86 3.89
N MET A 63 -10.89 1.19 2.97
CA MET A 63 -11.04 0.82 1.56
C MET A 63 -10.97 -0.70 1.34
N ALA A 64 -10.03 -1.40 1.98
CA ALA A 64 -9.92 -2.87 1.92
C ALA A 64 -11.15 -3.58 2.52
N ARG A 65 -11.82 -2.96 3.49
CA ARG A 65 -13.09 -3.43 4.06
C ARG A 65 -14.26 -3.25 3.10
N ARG A 66 -14.28 -2.16 2.33
CA ARG A 66 -15.33 -1.84 1.36
C ARG A 66 -15.26 -2.67 0.11
N ASP A 67 -14.05 -2.94 -0.37
CA ASP A 67 -13.80 -3.85 -1.48
C ASP A 67 -12.92 -5.03 -1.03
N PRO A 68 -13.54 -6.13 -0.58
CA PRO A 68 -12.80 -7.31 -0.16
C PRO A 68 -12.03 -8.02 -1.27
N LYS A 69 -12.27 -7.68 -2.54
CA LYS A 69 -11.66 -8.34 -3.70
C LYS A 69 -10.49 -7.55 -4.28
N ASP A 70 -10.30 -6.31 -3.83
CA ASP A 70 -9.19 -5.47 -4.26
C ASP A 70 -7.95 -5.76 -3.42
N SER A 71 -6.95 -6.40 -4.03
CA SER A 71 -5.65 -6.68 -3.41
C SER A 71 -4.85 -5.40 -3.17
N GLU A 72 -5.07 -4.35 -3.96
CA GLU A 72 -4.27 -3.14 -3.94
C GLU A 72 -4.43 -2.41 -2.61
N TRP A 73 -5.66 -2.33 -2.08
CA TRP A 73 -5.90 -1.70 -0.77
C TRP A 73 -5.29 -2.47 0.39
N ARG A 74 -5.16 -3.80 0.28
CA ARG A 74 -4.46 -4.63 1.29
C ARG A 74 -2.98 -4.40 1.24
N ILE A 75 -2.39 -4.33 0.05
CA ILE A 75 -0.98 -4.00 -0.15
C ILE A 75 -0.68 -2.59 0.37
N ARG A 76 -1.52 -1.60 0.05
CA ARG A 76 -1.40 -0.23 0.56
C ARG A 76 -1.51 -0.19 2.10
N ASN A 77 -2.39 -1.00 2.68
CA ASN A 77 -2.52 -1.12 4.13
C ASN A 77 -1.29 -1.80 4.75
N SER A 78 -0.77 -2.88 4.15
CA SER A 78 0.43 -3.56 4.65
C SER A 78 1.65 -2.64 4.61
N HIS A 79 1.78 -1.83 3.56
CA HIS A 79 2.82 -0.81 3.49
C HIS A 79 2.69 0.22 4.61
N ALA A 80 1.49 0.75 4.85
CA ALA A 80 1.26 1.68 5.95
C ALA A 80 1.51 1.03 7.33
N VAL A 81 1.18 -0.25 7.51
CA VAL A 81 1.52 -1.03 8.72
C VAL A 81 3.02 -1.15 8.89
N ARG A 82 3.78 -1.41 7.82
CA ARG A 82 5.24 -1.46 7.89
C ARG A 82 5.82 -0.14 8.39
N MET A 83 5.40 0.96 7.79
CA MET A 83 5.92 2.29 8.12
C MET A 83 5.50 2.78 9.51
N ASN A 84 4.34 2.34 10.01
CA ASN A 84 3.84 2.71 11.33
C ASN A 84 4.30 1.76 12.45
N GLU A 85 4.65 0.50 12.12
CA GLU A 85 4.98 -0.54 13.10
C GLU A 85 6.28 -1.27 12.75
N SER A 86 6.22 -2.25 11.83
CA SER A 86 7.37 -3.05 11.41
C SER A 86 7.07 -3.92 10.19
N ALA A 87 8.12 -4.40 9.50
CA ALA A 87 7.99 -5.39 8.43
C ALA A 87 7.37 -6.71 8.91
N ALA A 88 7.63 -7.12 10.16
CA ALA A 88 7.02 -8.31 10.75
C ALA A 88 5.50 -8.17 10.92
N ALA A 89 5.04 -6.98 11.35
CA ALA A 89 3.60 -6.69 11.45
C ALA A 89 2.93 -6.68 10.07
N ALA A 90 3.59 -6.11 9.06
CA ALA A 90 3.09 -6.10 7.69
C ALA A 90 3.02 -7.51 7.08
N LEU A 91 4.04 -8.35 7.33
CA LEU A 91 4.03 -9.76 6.95
C LEU A 91 2.86 -10.52 7.60
N ALA A 92 2.68 -10.36 8.91
CA ALA A 92 1.60 -11.00 9.65
C ALA A 92 0.21 -10.55 9.14
N TYR A 93 0.08 -9.30 8.70
CA TYR A 93 -1.13 -8.80 8.06
C TYR A 93 -1.38 -9.49 6.71
N LEU A 94 -0.40 -9.48 5.78
CA LEU A 94 -0.57 -10.11 4.47
C LEU A 94 -0.87 -11.61 4.59
N MET A 95 -0.21 -12.32 5.50
CA MET A 95 -0.44 -13.75 5.70
C MET A 95 -1.91 -14.09 6.03
N LYS A 96 -2.68 -13.19 6.64
CA LYS A 96 -4.12 -13.39 6.90
C LYS A 96 -4.97 -13.30 5.63
N GLU A 97 -4.50 -12.58 4.62
CA GLU A 97 -5.19 -12.37 3.34
C GLU A 97 -4.78 -13.43 2.29
N ARG A 98 -3.89 -14.36 2.64
CA ARG A 98 -3.27 -15.30 1.69
C ARG A 98 -4.28 -16.09 0.86
N GLU A 99 -5.33 -16.63 1.49
CA GLU A 99 -6.32 -17.46 0.79
C GLU A 99 -7.06 -16.67 -0.30
N ALA A 100 -7.22 -15.36 -0.12
CA ALA A 100 -7.93 -14.51 -1.07
C ALA A 100 -7.06 -14.05 -2.25
N PHE A 101 -5.74 -13.96 -2.08
CA PHE A 101 -4.83 -13.30 -3.04
C PHE A 101 -3.61 -14.12 -3.44
N GLU A 102 -3.59 -15.43 -3.19
CA GLU A 102 -2.41 -16.24 -3.54
C GLU A 102 -2.09 -16.27 -5.04
N ASP A 103 -3.07 -16.01 -5.90
CA ASP A 103 -2.90 -15.90 -7.35
C ASP A 103 -2.77 -14.46 -7.86
N ASP A 104 -2.64 -13.48 -6.96
CA ASP A 104 -2.34 -12.10 -7.30
C ASP A 104 -0.83 -11.85 -7.32
N ALA A 105 -0.32 -11.36 -8.45
CA ALA A 105 1.10 -11.13 -8.65
C ALA A 105 1.67 -10.05 -7.71
N ALA A 106 0.93 -8.97 -7.48
CA ALA A 106 1.34 -7.87 -6.61
C ALA A 106 1.40 -8.32 -5.15
N TYR A 107 0.39 -9.09 -4.71
CA TYR A 107 0.36 -9.68 -3.38
C TYR A 107 1.56 -10.60 -3.15
N GLN A 108 1.86 -11.50 -4.09
CA GLN A 108 3.02 -12.40 -3.98
C GLN A 108 4.34 -11.65 -3.94
N TYR A 109 4.46 -10.56 -4.69
CA TYR A 109 5.65 -9.72 -4.69
C TYR A 109 5.88 -9.07 -3.31
N GLU A 110 4.86 -8.42 -2.75
CA GLU A 110 4.94 -7.78 -1.43
C GLU A 110 5.11 -8.80 -0.29
N LEU A 111 4.48 -9.97 -0.40
CA LEU A 111 4.69 -11.08 0.53
C LEU A 111 6.16 -11.53 0.50
N GLY A 112 6.75 -11.62 -0.70
CA GLY A 112 8.16 -11.92 -0.88
C GLY A 112 9.05 -10.88 -0.22
N ARG A 113 8.74 -9.60 -0.40
CA ARG A 113 9.50 -8.47 0.16
C ARG A 113 9.54 -8.53 1.68
N TYR A 114 8.38 -8.68 2.33
CA TYR A 114 8.37 -8.74 3.79
C TYR A 114 8.97 -10.04 4.34
N LYS A 115 8.87 -11.16 3.63
CA LYS A 115 9.63 -12.37 3.97
C LYS A 115 11.14 -12.14 3.91
N CYS A 116 11.62 -11.40 2.91
CA CYS A 116 13.03 -11.02 2.82
C CYS A 116 13.45 -10.15 4.02
N LEU A 117 12.74 -9.05 4.27
CA LEU A 117 13.02 -8.11 5.36
C LEU A 117 12.94 -8.76 6.77
N THR A 118 12.23 -9.88 6.91
CA THR A 118 12.11 -10.62 8.17
C THR A 118 13.03 -11.85 8.25
N GLY A 119 13.88 -12.08 7.24
CA GLY A 119 14.87 -13.15 7.21
C GLY A 119 14.37 -14.51 6.71
N ASP A 120 13.11 -14.64 6.29
CA ASP A 120 12.60 -15.85 5.61
C ASP A 120 13.01 -15.85 4.12
N LEU A 121 14.32 -15.94 3.86
CA LEU A 121 14.89 -15.88 2.51
C LEU A 121 14.40 -17.02 1.59
N LYS A 122 14.11 -18.18 2.16
CA LYS A 122 13.54 -19.32 1.41
C LYS A 122 12.10 -19.02 0.98
N GLY A 123 11.30 -18.49 1.89
CA GLY A 123 9.94 -18.07 1.59
C GLY A 123 9.90 -16.88 0.63
N ALA A 124 10.80 -15.91 0.78
CA ALA A 124 10.93 -14.76 -0.09
C ALA A 124 11.13 -15.19 -1.54
N ARG A 125 12.12 -16.06 -1.79
CA ARG A 125 12.39 -16.64 -3.12
C ARG A 125 11.19 -17.38 -3.70
N LYS A 126 10.43 -18.12 -2.88
CA LYS A 126 9.23 -18.83 -3.34
C LYS A 126 8.13 -17.85 -3.78
N ALA A 127 7.87 -16.83 -2.97
CA ALA A 127 6.82 -15.84 -3.25
C ALA A 127 7.17 -14.96 -4.46
N THR A 128 8.40 -14.45 -4.56
CA THR A 128 8.82 -13.65 -5.72
C THR A 128 8.84 -14.45 -7.01
N ARG A 129 9.26 -15.72 -6.97
CA ARG A 129 9.13 -16.61 -8.13
C ARG A 129 7.68 -16.77 -8.57
N ARG A 130 6.75 -16.96 -7.62
CA ARG A 130 5.31 -17.03 -7.95
C ARG A 130 4.82 -15.72 -8.56
N ALA A 131 5.24 -14.57 -8.02
CA ALA A 131 4.93 -13.25 -8.60
C ALA A 131 5.41 -13.16 -10.07
N PHE A 132 6.62 -13.64 -10.38
CA PHE A 132 7.17 -13.62 -11.75
C PHE A 132 6.45 -14.57 -12.71
N GLU A 133 5.94 -15.69 -12.19
CA GLU A 133 5.14 -16.65 -12.96
C GLU A 133 3.77 -16.05 -13.32
N LEU A 134 3.18 -15.28 -12.40
CA LEU A 134 1.90 -14.59 -12.60
C LEU A 134 2.04 -13.33 -13.47
N ASN A 135 3.07 -12.52 -13.25
CA ASN A 135 3.41 -11.37 -14.07
C ASN A 135 4.94 -11.18 -14.14
N ARG A 136 5.50 -11.32 -15.34
CA ARG A 136 6.95 -11.25 -15.59
C ARG A 136 7.56 -9.86 -15.36
N GLU A 137 6.77 -8.79 -15.38
CA GLU A 137 7.24 -7.42 -15.14
C GLU A 137 7.86 -7.25 -13.75
N TYR A 138 7.41 -8.06 -12.78
CA TYR A 138 7.99 -8.05 -11.43
C TYR A 138 9.45 -8.49 -11.38
N ARG A 139 9.98 -9.15 -12.42
CA ARG A 139 11.42 -9.47 -12.48
C ARG A 139 12.28 -8.22 -12.55
N ALA A 140 11.88 -7.25 -13.35
CA ALA A 140 12.60 -5.99 -13.47
C ALA A 140 12.53 -5.22 -12.15
N LYS A 141 11.32 -5.12 -11.57
CA LYS A 141 11.11 -4.49 -10.26
C LYS A 141 11.97 -5.13 -9.16
N PHE A 142 12.04 -6.46 -9.12
CA PHE A 142 12.83 -7.19 -8.12
C PHE A 142 14.33 -6.87 -8.16
N VAL A 143 14.88 -6.61 -9.34
CA VAL A 143 16.31 -6.29 -9.49
C VAL A 143 16.61 -4.88 -8.96
N GLU A 144 15.65 -3.97 -9.01
CA GLU A 144 15.81 -2.56 -8.59
C GLU A 144 15.41 -2.32 -7.13
N ASP A 145 14.90 -3.35 -6.43
CA ASP A 145 14.28 -3.23 -5.13
C ASP A 145 15.22 -3.66 -4.01
N GLU A 146 15.83 -2.67 -3.35
CA GLU A 146 16.82 -2.82 -2.27
C GLU A 146 16.28 -3.62 -1.07
N ASP A 147 14.95 -3.69 -0.87
CA ASP A 147 14.36 -4.52 0.18
C ASP A 147 14.61 -6.04 -0.06
N PHE A 148 15.11 -6.42 -1.25
CA PHE A 148 15.52 -7.77 -1.61
C PHE A 148 17.03 -8.04 -1.55
N ASP A 149 17.86 -7.09 -1.12
CA ASP A 149 19.33 -7.25 -1.06
C ASP A 149 19.76 -8.50 -0.29
N ALA A 150 19.10 -8.78 0.85
CA ALA A 150 19.41 -9.98 1.64
C ALA A 150 19.14 -11.31 0.90
N VAL A 151 18.28 -11.34 -0.13
CA VAL A 151 18.12 -12.52 -0.99
C VAL A 151 19.32 -12.66 -1.92
N TRP A 152 19.86 -11.55 -2.44
CA TRP A 152 21.05 -11.54 -3.29
C TRP A 152 22.30 -11.99 -2.52
N ASP A 153 22.51 -11.44 -1.33
CA ASP A 153 23.64 -11.77 -0.46
C ASP A 153 23.63 -13.26 -0.03
N SER A 154 22.46 -13.89 -0.02
CA SER A 154 22.32 -15.31 0.36
C SER A 154 22.80 -16.31 -0.69
N PHE A 155 23.24 -15.84 -1.85
CA PHE A 155 23.82 -16.66 -2.91
C PHE A 155 25.37 -16.72 -2.85
N GLU A 156 26.01 -15.93 -1.99
CA GLU A 156 27.46 -15.98 -1.70
C GLU A 156 27.80 -17.04 -0.63
#